data_AF-A0A5Q4T009-F1
#
_entry.id   AF-A0A5Q4T009-F1
#
_cell.length_a   1.000
_cell.length_b   1.000
_cell.length_c   1.000
_cell.angle_alpha   90.00
_cell.angle_beta   90.00
_cell.angle_gamma   90.00
#
_symmetry.space_group_name_H-M   'P 1'
#
loop_
_entity.id
_entity.type
_entity.pdbx_description
1 polymer ?
#
loop_
_entity_poly.entity_id
_entity_poly.type
_entity_poly.pdbx_seq_one_letter_code
_entity_poly.pdbx_strand_id
1 'polypeptide(L)'
;MADTPRRTDAEAFAARLHALRSASGRSYESLARRAGVGAATLHRYCSGRTVPMEFAPVERLARVWGCSAADLALSAALTAAAAAPAVALPTAYSAAVPRFLAPGDLPAASTPWTADPVRKGLPADESFCTAGTTPASGTRYRDFRTELDTGARQTTTVAATPAEAAQLAGPQLAG
;
A
#
# COMPACT_ATOMS: atom_id res chain seq x y z
N MET A 1 -12.90 -4.32 14.47
CA MET A 1 -13.74 -3.55 13.54
C MET A 1 -13.55 -2.06 13.85
N ALA A 2 -12.45 -1.48 13.37
CA ALA A 2 -12.16 -0.04 13.46
C ALA A 2 -11.02 0.26 12.48
N ASP A 3 -11.37 0.49 11.21
CA ASP A 3 -10.52 1.09 10.17
C ASP A 3 -11.42 2.01 9.33
N THR A 4 -11.88 3.11 9.94
CA THR A 4 -12.87 4.01 9.32
C THR A 4 -12.43 5.46 9.10
N PRO A 5 -11.35 6.04 9.66
CA PRO A 5 -11.06 7.46 9.42
C PRO A 5 -10.48 7.74 8.01
N ARG A 6 -9.59 6.87 7.49
CA ARG A 6 -8.96 7.12 6.17
C ARG A 6 -9.90 6.91 4.99
N ARG A 7 -10.82 5.97 5.12
CA ARG A 7 -11.82 5.72 4.09
C ARG A 7 -12.79 6.90 3.97
N THR A 8 -13.17 7.50 5.10
CA THR A 8 -13.98 8.72 5.10
C THR A 8 -13.23 9.93 4.53
N ASP A 9 -11.91 10.03 4.76
CA ASP A 9 -11.10 11.13 4.19
C ASP A 9 -10.97 11.01 2.66
N ALA A 10 -10.75 9.79 2.14
CA ALA A 10 -10.72 9.54 0.70
C ALA A 10 -12.09 9.77 0.03
N GLU A 11 -13.18 9.40 0.70
CA GLU A 11 -14.55 9.64 0.24
C GLU A 11 -14.90 11.14 0.28
N ALA A 12 -14.49 11.88 1.31
CA ALA A 12 -14.66 13.33 1.40
C ALA A 12 -13.88 14.08 0.32
N PHE A 13 -12.63 13.66 0.06
CA PHE A 13 -11.81 14.16 -1.04
C PHE A 13 -12.48 13.90 -2.40
N ALA A 14 -12.96 12.68 -2.63
CA ALA A 14 -13.66 12.30 -3.85
C ALA A 14 -14.94 13.12 -4.07
N ALA A 15 -15.74 13.31 -3.02
CA ALA A 15 -16.96 14.12 -3.06
C ALA A 15 -16.64 15.58 -3.42
N ARG A 16 -15.56 16.15 -2.86
CA ARG A 16 -15.11 17.51 -3.19
C ARG A 16 -14.66 17.63 -4.64
N LEU A 17 -13.87 16.69 -5.14
CA LEU A 17 -13.46 16.64 -6.54
C LEU A 17 -14.66 16.52 -7.49
N HIS A 18 -15.66 15.73 -7.10
CA HIS A 18 -16.89 15.59 -7.88
C HIS A 18 -17.69 16.90 -7.93
N ALA A 19 -17.86 17.58 -6.80
CA ALA A 19 -18.54 18.87 -6.73
C ALA A 19 -17.83 19.95 -7.58
N LEU A 20 -16.51 20.03 -7.50
CA LEU A 20 -15.70 20.95 -8.31
C LEU A 20 -15.80 20.63 -9.82
N ARG A 21 -15.77 19.34 -10.18
CA ARG A 21 -15.94 18.90 -11.56
C ARG A 21 -17.32 19.27 -12.10
N SER A 22 -18.38 19.02 -11.34
CA SER A 22 -19.76 19.36 -11.70
C SER A 22 -19.95 20.87 -11.87
N ALA A 23 -19.33 21.70 -11.03
CA ALA A 23 -19.37 23.15 -11.17
C ALA A 23 -18.56 23.67 -12.38
N SER A 24 -17.50 22.96 -12.79
CA SER A 24 -16.63 23.40 -13.89
C SER A 24 -17.19 23.18 -15.30
N GLY A 25 -18.20 22.32 -15.47
CA GLY A 25 -18.78 21.97 -16.77
C GLY A 25 -17.83 21.28 -17.77
N ARG A 26 -16.62 20.87 -17.34
CA ARG A 26 -15.56 20.32 -18.19
C ARG A 26 -15.55 18.79 -18.20
N SER A 27 -15.14 18.19 -19.33
CA SER A 27 -15.01 16.73 -19.45
C SER A 27 -13.80 16.20 -18.66
N TYR A 28 -13.91 14.94 -18.19
CA TYR A 28 -12.82 14.26 -17.47
C TYR A 28 -11.52 14.22 -18.27
N GLU A 29 -11.61 14.00 -19.57
CA GLU A 29 -10.47 13.91 -20.47
C GLU A 29 -9.74 15.27 -20.61
N SER A 30 -10.48 16.36 -20.72
CA SER A 30 -9.92 17.71 -20.77
C SER A 30 -9.19 18.09 -19.48
N LEU A 31 -9.75 17.69 -18.33
CA LEU A 31 -9.17 17.92 -17.01
C LEU A 31 -7.93 17.06 -16.77
N ALA A 32 -7.99 15.78 -17.13
CA ALA A 32 -6.88 14.84 -16.98
C ALA A 32 -5.65 15.29 -17.79
N ARG A 33 -5.86 15.69 -19.05
CA ARG A 33 -4.81 16.25 -19.90
C ARG A 33 -4.14 17.49 -19.29
N ARG A 34 -4.92 18.45 -18.79
CA ARG A 34 -4.38 19.69 -18.18
C ARG A 34 -3.66 19.45 -16.85
N ALA A 35 -4.04 18.40 -16.12
CA ALA A 35 -3.37 18.00 -14.88
C ALA A 35 -2.16 17.06 -15.09
N GLY A 36 -1.93 16.58 -16.32
CA GLY A 36 -0.85 15.65 -16.63
C GLY A 36 -1.07 14.25 -16.04
N VAL A 37 -2.32 13.85 -15.83
CA VAL A 37 -2.69 12.51 -15.33
C VAL A 37 -3.58 11.78 -16.33
N GLY A 38 -3.60 10.45 -16.29
CA GLY A 38 -4.51 9.67 -17.13
C GLY A 38 -5.99 9.86 -16.73
N ALA A 39 -6.91 9.81 -17.70
CA ALA A 39 -8.35 9.95 -17.44
C ALA A 39 -8.89 8.87 -16.47
N ALA A 40 -8.40 7.64 -16.57
CA ALA A 40 -8.72 6.56 -15.63
C ALA A 40 -8.22 6.84 -14.20
N THR A 41 -7.06 7.49 -14.05
CA THR A 41 -6.51 7.90 -12.75
C THR A 41 -7.34 9.02 -12.14
N LEU A 42 -7.73 10.02 -12.92
CA LEU A 42 -8.63 11.09 -12.45
C LEU A 42 -10.01 10.54 -12.05
N HIS A 43 -10.53 9.58 -12.80
CA HIS A 43 -11.77 8.89 -12.45
C HIS A 43 -11.65 8.14 -11.11
N ARG A 44 -10.51 7.47 -10.85
CA ARG A 44 -10.25 6.80 -9.55
C ARG A 44 -10.21 7.80 -8.40
N TYR A 45 -9.62 8.97 -8.59
CA TYR A 45 -9.60 10.04 -7.60
C TYR A 45 -11.00 10.55 -7.27
N CYS A 46 -11.82 10.82 -8.28
CA CYS A 46 -13.21 11.23 -8.08
C CYS A 46 -14.12 10.13 -7.54
N SER A 47 -13.72 8.86 -7.63
CA SER A 47 -14.47 7.72 -7.08
C SER A 47 -14.02 7.35 -5.65
N GLY A 48 -13.01 8.03 -5.10
CA GLY A 48 -12.43 7.69 -3.80
C GLY A 48 -11.66 6.37 -3.77
N ARG A 49 -11.43 5.75 -4.93
CA ARG A 49 -10.72 4.46 -5.06
C ARG A 49 -9.21 4.61 -4.87
N THR A 50 -8.69 5.81 -5.07
CA THR A 50 -7.27 6.15 -4.93
C THR A 50 -7.19 7.63 -4.61
N VAL A 51 -6.20 8.04 -3.82
CA VAL A 51 -5.84 9.45 -3.63
C VAL A 51 -4.43 9.68 -4.19
N PRO A 52 -4.12 10.87 -4.72
CA PRO A 52 -2.77 11.19 -5.15
C PRO A 52 -1.82 11.11 -3.94
N MET A 53 -0.74 10.33 -4.07
CA MET A 53 0.31 10.25 -3.04
C MET A 53 1.26 11.45 -3.09
N GLU A 54 1.26 12.18 -4.20
CA GLU A 54 2.09 13.37 -4.39
C GLU A 54 1.26 14.64 -4.52
N PHE A 55 1.84 15.76 -4.08
CA PHE A 55 1.19 17.06 -4.02
C PHE A 55 1.05 17.74 -5.40
N ALA A 56 1.97 17.48 -6.32
CA ALA A 56 2.03 18.14 -7.63
C ALA A 56 0.82 17.87 -8.55
N PRO A 57 0.19 16.67 -8.55
CA PRO A 57 -1.10 16.44 -9.19
C PRO A 57 -2.26 17.26 -8.59
N VAL A 58 -2.28 17.44 -7.26
CA VAL A 58 -3.35 18.18 -6.55
C VAL A 58 -3.30 19.67 -6.89
N GLU A 59 -2.11 20.27 -6.86
CA GLU A 59 -1.94 21.69 -7.20
C GLU A 59 -2.31 22.01 -8.65
N ARG A 60 -1.93 21.13 -9.60
CA ARG A 60 -2.27 21.31 -11.01
C ARG A 60 -3.78 21.22 -11.23
N LEU A 61 -4.43 20.26 -10.58
CA LEU A 61 -5.89 20.11 -10.64
C LEU A 61 -6.61 21.34 -10.07
N ALA A 62 -6.18 21.84 -8.91
CA ALA A 62 -6.74 23.04 -8.31
C ALA A 62 -6.53 24.30 -9.15
N ARG A 63 -5.36 24.45 -9.80
CA ARG A 63 -5.13 25.53 -10.79
C ARG A 63 -6.06 25.43 -12.00
N VAL A 64 -6.34 24.21 -12.48
CA VAL A 64 -7.25 23.99 -13.61
C VAL A 64 -8.71 24.31 -13.25
N TRP A 65 -9.10 24.09 -11.99
CA TRP A 65 -10.44 24.39 -11.49
C TRP A 65 -10.62 25.80 -10.92
N GLY A 66 -9.56 26.61 -10.84
CA GLY A 66 -9.64 27.99 -10.36
C GLY A 66 -9.89 28.11 -8.85
N CYS A 67 -9.50 27.08 -8.09
CA CYS A 67 -9.69 27.02 -6.65
C CYS A 67 -8.87 28.10 -5.92
N SER A 68 -9.45 28.68 -4.87
CA SER A 68 -8.78 29.66 -4.01
C SER A 68 -7.67 29.00 -3.18
N ALA A 69 -6.73 29.78 -2.64
CA ALA A 69 -5.68 29.26 -1.75
C ALA A 69 -6.25 28.48 -0.54
N ALA A 70 -7.48 28.81 -0.10
CA ALA A 70 -8.20 28.09 0.96
C ALA A 70 -8.69 26.71 0.51
N ASP A 71 -9.17 26.58 -0.73
CA ASP A 71 -9.56 25.29 -1.32
C ASP A 71 -8.35 24.39 -1.56
N LEU A 72 -7.22 24.99 -1.96
CA LEU A 72 -5.92 24.32 -2.05
C LEU A 72 -5.46 23.83 -0.67
N ALA A 73 -5.57 24.66 0.38
CA ALA A 73 -5.20 24.30 1.74
C ALA A 73 -6.08 23.18 2.33
N LEU A 74 -7.39 23.20 2.04
CA LEU A 74 -8.29 22.13 2.46
C LEU A 74 -8.03 20.82 1.71
N SER A 75 -7.77 20.89 0.40
CA SER A 75 -7.39 19.73 -0.41
C SER A 75 -6.03 19.18 0.03
N ALA A 76 -5.10 20.06 0.38
CA ALA A 76 -3.80 19.72 0.96
C ALA A 76 -3.94 19.08 2.33
N ALA A 77 -4.81 19.60 3.20
CA ALA A 77 -5.09 19.04 4.52
C ALA A 77 -5.76 17.66 4.41
N LEU A 78 -6.71 17.48 3.49
CA LEU A 78 -7.33 16.18 3.22
C LEU A 78 -6.35 15.18 2.61
N THR A 79 -5.48 15.64 1.69
CA THR A 79 -4.41 14.81 1.14
C THR A 79 -3.37 14.48 2.21
N ALA A 80 -3.00 15.42 3.09
CA ALA A 80 -2.06 15.20 4.18
C ALA A 80 -2.66 14.36 5.32
N ALA A 81 -3.97 14.37 5.53
CA ALA A 81 -4.67 13.48 6.47
C ALA A 81 -4.78 12.06 5.89
N ALA A 82 -5.08 11.93 4.59
CA ALA A 82 -5.15 10.64 3.90
C ALA A 82 -3.76 10.03 3.60
N ALA A 83 -2.76 10.89 3.34
CA ALA A 83 -1.37 10.56 3.09
C ALA A 83 -0.49 10.73 4.34
N ALA A 84 -1.06 11.07 5.51
CA ALA A 84 -0.37 10.90 6.76
C ALA A 84 0.02 9.43 6.78
N PRO A 85 1.30 9.06 6.63
CA PRO A 85 1.66 7.72 7.00
C PRO A 85 1.16 7.61 8.43
N ALA A 86 0.50 6.51 8.72
CA ALA A 86 0.58 6.04 10.08
C ALA A 86 2.05 5.63 10.14
N VAL A 87 2.95 6.60 10.39
CA VAL A 87 4.00 6.34 11.33
C VAL A 87 3.24 6.21 12.65
N ALA A 88 2.54 5.08 12.78
CA ALA A 88 2.81 4.26 13.93
C ALA A 88 4.34 4.12 13.89
N LEU A 89 5.02 5.04 14.58
CA LEU A 89 6.17 4.62 15.34
C LEU A 89 5.69 3.32 15.96
N PRO A 90 6.32 2.17 15.72
CA PRO A 90 5.92 0.97 16.42
C PRO A 90 6.12 1.28 17.90
N THR A 91 5.07 1.80 18.55
CA THR A 91 4.86 1.64 19.97
C THR A 91 4.92 0.15 20.12
N ALA A 92 6.02 -0.28 20.75
CA ALA A 92 6.62 -1.60 20.69
C ALA A 92 5.77 -2.61 19.93
N TYR A 93 6.27 -3.10 18.78
CA TYR A 93 5.79 -4.35 18.21
C TYR A 93 5.82 -5.35 19.36
N SER A 94 4.68 -5.52 20.04
CA SER A 94 4.46 -6.67 20.89
C SER A 94 4.71 -7.80 19.92
N ALA A 95 5.75 -8.58 20.20
CA ALA A 95 6.27 -9.62 19.32
C ALA A 95 5.17 -10.67 19.12
N ALA A 96 4.18 -10.32 18.31
CA ALA A 96 3.18 -11.22 17.82
C ALA A 96 3.99 -12.18 16.96
N VAL A 97 4.02 -13.44 17.40
CA VAL A 97 4.70 -14.52 16.71
C VAL A 97 4.34 -14.41 15.22
N PRO A 98 5.31 -14.37 14.29
CA PRO A 98 5.03 -14.19 12.88
C PRO A 98 4.06 -15.29 12.43
N ARG A 99 2.82 -14.87 12.13
CA ARG A 99 1.77 -15.79 11.67
C ARG A 99 1.94 -16.05 10.17
N PHE A 100 1.56 -17.25 9.76
CA PHE A 100 1.41 -17.53 8.33
C PHE A 100 0.21 -16.77 7.76
N LEU A 101 0.39 -16.22 6.57
CA LEU A 101 -0.65 -15.56 5.80
C LEU A 101 -1.67 -16.59 5.30
N ALA A 102 -2.93 -16.17 5.27
CA ALA A 102 -4.00 -16.86 4.56
C ALA A 102 -4.07 -16.34 3.11
N PRO A 103 -4.71 -17.09 2.18
CA PRO A 103 -4.87 -16.61 0.79
C PRO A 103 -5.52 -15.22 0.68
N GLY A 104 -6.44 -14.89 1.59
CA GLY A 104 -7.09 -13.59 1.63
C GLY A 104 -6.22 -12.44 2.13
N ASP A 105 -5.04 -12.72 2.69
CA ASP A 105 -4.06 -11.68 3.08
C ASP A 105 -3.17 -11.25 1.89
N LEU A 106 -3.23 -11.94 0.75
CA LEU A 106 -2.41 -11.63 -0.43
C LEU A 106 -3.01 -10.50 -1.29
N PRO A 107 -2.17 -9.78 -2.05
CA PRO A 107 -2.64 -8.73 -2.95
C PRO A 107 -3.63 -9.28 -3.97
N ALA A 108 -4.54 -8.42 -4.44
CA ALA A 108 -5.51 -8.80 -5.46
C ALA A 108 -4.83 -9.39 -6.70
N ALA A 109 -5.34 -10.53 -7.17
CA ALA A 109 -4.89 -11.22 -8.38
C ALA A 109 -6.10 -11.52 -9.28
N SER A 110 -5.84 -11.84 -10.55
CA SER A 110 -6.89 -12.12 -11.54
C SER A 110 -7.66 -13.43 -11.27
N THR A 111 -7.03 -14.38 -10.55
CA THR A 111 -7.68 -15.59 -10.04
C THR A 111 -7.37 -15.76 -8.55
N PRO A 112 -8.22 -16.48 -7.78
CA PRO A 112 -8.05 -16.63 -6.35
C PRO A 112 -6.69 -17.23 -5.99
N TRP A 113 -6.13 -16.77 -4.87
CA TRP A 113 -4.96 -17.40 -4.29
C TRP A 113 -5.34 -18.74 -3.67
N THR A 114 -4.50 -19.73 -3.90
CA THR A 114 -4.44 -20.99 -3.17
C THR A 114 -3.13 -21.04 -2.41
N ALA A 115 -3.12 -21.72 -1.28
CA ALA A 115 -1.98 -21.69 -0.39
C ALA A 115 -1.63 -23.09 0.09
N ASP A 116 -0.41 -23.52 -0.23
CA ASP A 116 0.10 -24.86 0.06
C ASP A 116 0.27 -25.06 1.58
N PRO A 117 0.46 -26.29 2.09
CA PRO A 117 0.79 -26.51 3.48
C PRO A 117 2.09 -25.81 3.91
N VAL A 118 2.19 -25.43 5.18
CA VAL A 118 3.43 -24.89 5.75
C VAL A 118 4.49 -25.99 5.80
N ARG A 119 5.67 -25.70 5.24
CA ARG A 119 6.82 -26.60 5.20
C ARG A 119 7.93 -26.11 6.13
N LYS A 120 8.67 -27.05 6.70
CA LYS A 120 9.85 -26.79 7.56
C LYS A 120 11.11 -26.74 6.70
N GLY A 121 12.09 -25.92 7.11
CA GLY A 121 13.35 -25.74 6.40
C GLY A 121 13.28 -24.64 5.36
N LEU A 122 14.29 -24.59 4.49
CA LEU A 122 14.35 -23.63 3.39
C LEU A 122 13.59 -24.16 2.16
N PRO A 123 13.03 -23.27 1.33
CA PRO A 123 12.62 -23.64 -0.02
C PRO A 123 13.83 -24.10 -0.85
N ALA A 124 13.60 -25.01 -1.81
CA ALA A 124 14.64 -25.54 -2.69
C ALA A 124 15.28 -24.43 -3.56
N ASP A 125 14.47 -23.48 -4.03
CA ASP A 125 14.95 -22.20 -4.54
C ASP A 125 15.26 -21.28 -3.35
N GLU A 126 16.54 -21.05 -3.10
CA GLU A 126 17.00 -20.13 -2.07
C GLU A 126 16.31 -18.77 -2.21
N SER A 127 15.99 -18.15 -1.08
CA SER A 127 15.28 -16.87 -1.09
C SER A 127 16.22 -15.76 -1.57
N PHE A 128 15.88 -15.14 -2.70
CA PHE A 128 16.62 -13.98 -3.23
C PHE A 128 16.80 -12.89 -2.18
N CYS A 129 15.77 -12.63 -1.37
CA CYS A 129 15.76 -11.59 -0.35
C CYS A 129 16.81 -11.78 0.76
N THR A 130 17.31 -12.99 0.97
CA THR A 130 18.25 -13.29 2.05
C THR A 130 19.58 -13.84 1.57
N ALA A 131 19.77 -14.01 0.27
CA ALA A 131 21.06 -14.37 -0.36
C ALA A 131 21.80 -15.52 0.36
N GLY A 132 21.07 -16.56 0.77
CA GLY A 132 21.64 -17.75 1.44
C GLY A 132 22.01 -17.57 2.92
N THR A 133 21.75 -16.42 3.53
CA THR A 133 22.10 -16.15 4.95
C THR A 133 21.09 -16.73 5.95
N THR A 134 19.94 -17.21 5.48
CA THR A 134 18.87 -17.72 6.34
C THR A 134 19.18 -19.13 6.83
N PRO A 135 19.18 -19.40 8.15
CA PRO A 135 19.37 -20.75 8.66
C PRO A 135 18.18 -21.63 8.31
N ALA A 136 18.42 -22.88 7.92
CA ALA A 136 17.34 -23.86 7.78
C ALA A 136 16.67 -24.18 9.13
N SER A 137 17.44 -24.12 10.21
CA SER A 137 16.94 -24.26 11.58
C SER A 137 16.05 -23.08 11.95
N GLY A 138 14.87 -23.36 12.50
CA GLY A 138 13.90 -22.32 12.86
C GLY A 138 13.18 -21.66 11.68
N THR A 139 13.48 -22.07 10.44
CA THR A 139 12.81 -21.56 9.24
C THR A 139 11.63 -22.44 8.84
N ARG A 140 10.55 -21.77 8.45
CA ARG A 140 9.35 -22.36 7.88
C ARG A 140 8.89 -21.48 6.72
N TYR A 141 8.27 -22.09 5.72
CA TYR A 141 7.77 -21.36 4.56
C TYR A 141 6.44 -21.91 4.07
N ARG A 142 5.74 -21.08 3.30
CA ARG A 142 4.50 -21.42 2.61
C ARG A 142 4.50 -20.76 1.24
N ASP A 143 4.08 -21.53 0.24
CA ASP A 143 3.89 -21.03 -1.12
C ASP A 143 2.42 -20.77 -1.39
N PHE A 144 2.19 -19.81 -2.27
CA PHE A 144 0.90 -19.40 -2.75
C PHE A 144 0.94 -19.39 -4.27
N ARG A 145 -0.16 -19.86 -4.87
CA ARG A 145 -0.31 -19.93 -6.32
C ARG A 145 -1.70 -19.51 -6.73
N THR A 146 -1.79 -18.93 -7.91
CA THR A 146 -3.06 -18.73 -8.61
C THR A 146 -3.17 -19.72 -9.76
N GLU A 147 -4.34 -19.83 -10.37
CA GLU A 147 -4.56 -20.67 -11.56
C GLU A 147 -3.77 -20.21 -12.79
N LEU A 148 -3.25 -18.97 -12.77
CA LEU A 148 -2.48 -18.37 -13.86
C LEU A 148 -0.97 -18.41 -13.59
N ASP A 149 -0.51 -19.39 -12.80
CA ASP A 149 0.90 -19.59 -12.43
C ASP A 149 1.57 -18.36 -11.80
N THR A 150 0.79 -17.46 -11.17
CA THR A 150 1.36 -16.37 -10.36
C THR A 150 1.71 -16.90 -8.99
N GLY A 151 2.99 -16.78 -8.61
CA GLY A 151 3.53 -17.29 -7.35
C GLY A 151 3.80 -16.20 -6.31
N ALA A 152 3.61 -16.53 -5.03
CA ALA A 152 4.13 -15.77 -3.91
C ALA A 152 4.65 -16.73 -2.83
N ARG A 153 5.63 -16.32 -2.05
CA ARG A 153 6.20 -17.13 -0.97
C ARG A 153 6.32 -16.31 0.31
N GLN A 154 5.87 -16.88 1.41
CA GLN A 154 6.17 -16.38 2.74
C GLN A 154 7.21 -17.28 3.39
N THR A 155 8.34 -16.70 3.80
CA THR A 155 9.37 -17.36 4.59
C THR A 155 9.44 -16.69 5.97
N THR A 156 9.52 -17.48 7.02
CA THR A 156 9.59 -17.00 8.40
C THR A 156 10.68 -17.76 9.12
N THR A 157 11.60 -17.02 9.73
CA THR A 157 12.74 -17.56 10.47
C THR A 157 12.70 -17.06 11.90
N VAL A 158 12.66 -17.99 12.84
CA VAL A 158 12.76 -17.69 14.27
C VAL A 158 14.19 -17.99 14.70
N ALA A 159 14.96 -16.95 15.00
CA ALA A 159 16.30 -17.08 15.57
C ALA A 159 16.22 -17.55 17.03
N ALA A 160 17.27 -18.19 17.52
CA ALA A 160 17.31 -18.63 18.92
C ALA A 160 17.52 -17.44 19.86
N THR A 161 18.17 -16.37 19.37
CA THR A 161 18.44 -15.16 20.15
C THR A 161 18.10 -13.86 19.41
N PRO A 162 17.84 -12.75 20.13
CA PRO A 162 17.66 -11.43 19.51
C PRO A 162 18.88 -10.95 18.72
N ALA A 163 20.09 -11.32 19.14
CA ALA A 163 21.33 -10.95 18.45
C ALA A 163 21.43 -11.62 17.07
N GLU A 164 21.09 -12.91 16.98
CA GLU A 164 21.00 -13.63 15.72
C GLU A 164 19.88 -13.07 14.83
N ALA A 165 18.73 -12.70 15.41
CA ALA A 165 17.65 -12.06 14.67
C ALA A 165 18.08 -10.71 14.04
N ALA A 166 18.85 -9.90 14.78
CA ALA A 166 19.38 -8.63 14.28
C ALA A 166 20.38 -8.83 13.11
N GLN A 167 21.20 -9.88 13.15
CA GLN A 167 22.09 -10.21 12.05
C GLN A 167 21.33 -10.61 10.77
N LEU A 168 20.23 -11.36 10.92
CA LEU A 168 19.38 -11.77 9.79
C LEU A 168 18.63 -10.60 9.14
N ALA A 169 18.28 -9.57 9.90
CA ALA A 169 17.59 -8.39 9.39
C ALA A 169 18.50 -7.47 8.53
N GLY A 170 19.82 -7.73 8.53
CA GLY A 170 20.81 -6.85 7.91
C GLY A 170 20.95 -5.51 8.64
N PRO A 171 21.85 -4.61 8.20
CA PRO A 171 21.89 -3.26 8.74
C PRO A 171 20.57 -2.56 8.41
N GLN A 172 19.78 -2.26 9.45
CA GLN A 172 18.68 -1.30 9.33
C GLN A 172 19.28 0.01 8.83
N LEU A 173 19.00 0.38 7.57
CA LEU A 173 19.33 1.70 7.04
C LEU A 173 18.61 2.72 7.92
N ALA A 174 19.33 3.26 8.91
CA ALA A 174 18.92 4.39 9.68
C ALA A 174 18.87 5.59 8.72
N GLY A 175 17.65 5.99 8.36
CA GLY A 175 17.34 7.17 7.56
C GLY A 175 16.15 7.88 8.17
#